data_AF-A0A257REP3-F1
#
_entry.id   AF-A0A257REP3-F1
#
_cell.length_a   1.000
_cell.length_b   1.000
_cell.length_c   1.000
_cell.angle_alpha   90.00
_cell.angle_beta   90.00
_cell.angle_gamma   90.00
#
_symmetry.space_group_name_H-M   'P 1'
#
loop_
_entity.id
_entity.type
_entity.pdbx_description
1 polymer ?
#
loop_
_entity_poly.entity_id
_entity_poly.type
_entity_poly.pdbx_seq_one_letter_code
_entity_poly.pdbx_strand_id
1 'polypeptide(L)'
;GGAHPFMLPPKADIAAVVGRYGINNQTRVYLVPAGPVKGDFKATARIYWTLRYVGDNNVSIMNGGDRAWAADPSRKMSTAAPVVATATFTPHVTPGYLATTKDVRAALASSDIQLVDARPVAQYEGLKMAPVDAAAGTLQGAISLPFSTLLTPDGEGMKSKAEITAELKKAGVDPMGKGITFCNTGHLASNDWFALREVVGNPNVRLYAGSMATWTHEGLPVVPGKTPG
;
A
#
# COMPACT_ATOMS: atom_id res chain seq x y z
N GLY A 1 -2.15 23.64 -13.24
CA GLY A 1 -2.94 22.41 -13.10
C GLY A 1 -2.58 21.79 -11.77
N GLY A 2 -3.45 21.93 -10.77
CA GLY A 2 -3.16 21.53 -9.40
C GLY A 2 -3.00 20.02 -9.31
N ALA A 3 -1.91 19.56 -8.68
CA ALA A 3 -1.79 18.16 -8.30
C ALA A 3 -3.00 17.81 -7.43
N HIS A 4 -3.74 16.77 -7.81
CA HIS A 4 -4.75 16.21 -6.93
C HIS A 4 -4.08 15.85 -5.60
N PRO A 5 -4.68 16.16 -4.44
CA PRO A 5 -4.17 15.64 -3.20
C PRO A 5 -4.05 14.11 -3.34
N PHE A 6 -3.02 13.53 -2.72
CA PHE A 6 -2.76 12.08 -2.70
C PHE A 6 -2.06 11.43 -3.92
N MET A 7 -1.69 12.20 -4.95
CA MET A 7 -0.76 11.70 -5.97
C MET A 7 0.67 11.53 -5.42
N LEU A 8 1.44 10.65 -6.07
CA LEU A 8 2.86 10.49 -5.75
C LEU A 8 3.60 11.80 -6.03
N PRO A 9 4.40 12.35 -5.09
CA PRO A 9 5.17 13.55 -5.35
C PRO A 9 6.21 13.34 -6.46
N PRO A 10 6.70 14.43 -7.09
CA PRO A 10 7.87 14.35 -7.95
C PRO A 10 9.03 13.60 -7.26
N LYS A 11 9.70 12.74 -8.01
CA LYS A 11 10.83 11.93 -7.50
C LYS A 11 11.93 12.76 -6.83
N ALA A 12 12.16 14.00 -7.30
CA ALA A 12 13.12 14.92 -6.72
C ALA A 12 12.70 15.37 -5.30
N ASP A 13 11.40 15.59 -5.08
CA ASP A 13 10.87 15.97 -3.77
C ASP A 13 10.95 14.80 -2.79
N ILE A 14 10.65 13.57 -3.26
CA ILE A 14 10.84 12.35 -2.47
C ILE A 14 12.32 12.22 -2.06
N ALA A 15 13.24 12.35 -3.02
CA ALA A 15 14.67 12.26 -2.75
C ALA A 15 15.16 13.33 -1.77
N ALA A 16 14.67 14.56 -1.89
CA ALA A 16 14.99 15.64 -0.97
C ALA A 16 14.50 15.36 0.45
N VAL A 17 13.28 14.83 0.62
CA VAL A 17 12.76 14.44 1.93
C VAL A 17 13.55 13.29 2.52
N VAL A 18 13.79 12.22 1.75
CA VAL A 18 14.57 11.04 2.20
C VAL A 18 15.98 11.44 2.62
N GLY A 19 16.65 12.27 1.80
CA GLY A 19 18.00 12.77 2.10
C GLY A 19 18.07 13.64 3.36
N ARG A 20 17.02 14.41 3.69
CA ARG A 20 16.95 15.18 4.95
C ARG A 20 16.95 14.29 6.20
N TYR A 21 16.52 13.04 6.08
CA TYR A 21 16.60 12.03 7.14
C TYR A 21 17.92 11.23 7.12
N GLY A 22 18.95 11.71 6.41
CA GLY A 22 20.27 11.07 6.36
C GLY A 22 20.32 9.75 5.61
N ILE A 23 19.30 9.45 4.82
CA ILE A 23 19.19 8.22 4.03
C ILE A 23 19.83 8.46 2.67
N ASN A 24 20.82 7.65 2.32
CA ASN A 24 21.37 7.53 0.96
C ASN A 24 21.06 6.14 0.38
N ASN A 25 21.46 5.89 -0.86
CA ASN A 25 21.19 4.62 -1.55
C ASN A 25 21.86 3.37 -0.94
N GLN A 26 22.75 3.53 0.06
CA GLN A 26 23.43 2.43 0.76
C GLN A 26 22.86 2.22 2.18
N THR A 27 22.13 3.20 2.72
CA THR A 27 21.54 3.13 4.06
C THR A 27 20.58 1.95 4.18
N ARG A 28 20.68 1.19 5.27
CA ARG A 28 19.68 0.19 5.61
C ARG A 28 18.55 0.82 6.43
N VAL A 29 17.35 0.83 5.86
CA VAL A 29 16.18 1.49 6.45
C VAL A 29 15.29 0.45 7.11
N TYR A 30 15.00 0.65 8.40
CA TYR A 30 13.96 -0.09 9.10
C TYR A 30 12.83 0.88 9.45
N LEU A 31 11.68 0.68 8.81
CA LEU A 31 10.47 1.43 9.11
C LEU A 31 9.75 0.75 10.26
N VAL A 32 9.43 1.52 11.30
CA VAL A 32 8.77 1.02 12.50
C VAL A 32 7.38 1.68 12.59
N PRO A 33 6.29 0.92 12.42
CA PRO A 33 4.95 1.43 12.72
C PRO A 33 4.87 1.82 14.19
N ALA A 34 4.43 3.04 14.48
CA ALA A 34 4.40 3.55 15.85
C ALA A 34 3.36 2.82 16.73
N GLY A 35 2.29 2.29 16.13
CA GLY A 35 1.24 1.56 16.84
C GLY A 35 0.29 2.33 17.77
N PRO A 36 0.27 3.69 17.92
CA PRO A 36 -0.72 4.35 18.77
C PRO A 36 -2.15 4.27 18.21
N VAL A 37 -2.34 4.00 16.90
CA VAL A 37 -3.67 3.91 16.28
C VAL A 37 -3.79 2.67 15.38
N LYS A 38 -4.95 2.00 15.43
CA LYS A 38 -5.25 0.88 14.53
C LYS A 38 -5.01 1.28 13.07
N GLY A 39 -4.12 0.55 12.41
CA GLY A 39 -3.78 0.72 11.01
C GLY A 39 -2.60 1.64 10.71
N ASP A 40 -1.71 1.96 11.65
CA ASP A 40 -0.43 2.65 11.35
C ASP A 40 0.46 1.87 10.35
N PHE A 41 0.26 0.55 10.28
CA PHE A 41 0.91 -0.29 9.28
C PHE A 41 0.64 0.21 7.85
N LYS A 42 -0.57 0.71 7.53
CA LYS A 42 -0.91 1.20 6.18
C LYS A 42 -0.06 2.40 5.74
N ALA A 43 0.24 3.30 6.68
CA ALA A 43 1.08 4.46 6.42
C ALA A 43 2.53 4.02 6.22
N THR A 44 3.00 3.09 7.05
CA THR A 44 4.35 2.50 6.94
C THR A 44 4.54 1.75 5.63
N ALA A 45 3.56 0.94 5.23
CA ALA A 45 3.54 0.24 3.95
C ALA A 45 3.55 1.21 2.75
N ARG A 46 2.89 2.38 2.88
CA ARG A 46 2.94 3.43 1.85
C ARG A 46 4.32 4.07 1.74
N ILE A 47 4.99 4.32 2.85
CA ILE A 47 6.39 4.80 2.85
C ILE A 47 7.30 3.75 2.23
N TYR A 48 7.17 2.48 2.66
CA TYR A 48 7.90 1.35 2.10
C TYR A 48 7.75 1.26 0.59
N TRP A 49 6.51 1.24 0.09
CA TRP A 49 6.24 1.17 -1.34
C TRP A 49 6.88 2.35 -2.08
N THR A 50 6.81 3.56 -1.51
CA THR A 50 7.40 4.77 -2.12
C THR A 50 8.92 4.62 -2.25
N LEU A 51 9.60 4.15 -1.20
CA LEU A 51 11.05 3.90 -1.21
C LEU A 51 11.44 2.83 -2.24
N ARG A 52 10.73 1.70 -2.28
CA ARG A 52 10.96 0.66 -3.30
C ARG A 52 10.70 1.18 -4.72
N TYR A 53 9.65 1.99 -4.91
CA TYR A 53 9.33 2.60 -6.20
C TYR A 53 10.44 3.52 -6.68
N VAL A 54 11.08 4.28 -5.79
CA VAL A 54 12.25 5.12 -6.13
C VAL A 54 13.60 4.40 -6.01
N GLY A 55 13.59 3.07 -5.92
CA GLY A 55 14.76 2.22 -6.14
C GLY A 55 15.57 1.89 -4.90
N ASP A 56 15.08 2.21 -3.70
CA ASP A 56 15.69 1.73 -2.46
C ASP A 56 15.32 0.27 -2.23
N ASN A 57 16.30 -0.63 -2.31
CA ASN A 57 16.10 -2.06 -2.05
C ASN A 57 16.55 -2.49 -0.64
N ASN A 58 17.04 -1.56 0.19
CA ASN A 58 17.56 -1.83 1.53
C ASN A 58 16.60 -1.37 2.62
N VAL A 59 15.30 -1.42 2.34
CA VAL A 59 14.21 -1.04 3.25
C VAL A 59 13.48 -2.27 3.77
N SER A 60 13.13 -2.27 5.05
CA SER A 60 12.36 -3.31 5.76
C SER A 60 11.33 -2.67 6.67
N ILE A 61 10.25 -3.40 6.99
CA ILE A 61 9.28 -3.01 8.01
C ILE A 61 9.48 -3.91 9.24
N MET A 62 9.56 -3.33 10.43
CA MET A 62 9.54 -4.09 11.67
C MET A 62 8.11 -4.56 11.95
N ASN A 63 7.87 -5.87 11.83
CA ASN A 63 6.54 -6.44 12.04
C ASN A 63 6.09 -6.27 13.50
N GLY A 64 4.89 -5.71 13.72
CA GLY A 64 4.36 -5.38 15.04
C GLY A 64 4.89 -4.07 15.65
N GLY A 65 5.81 -3.38 14.95
CA GLY A 65 6.21 -2.01 15.27
C GLY A 65 6.74 -1.78 16.70
N ASP A 66 6.53 -0.57 17.21
CA ASP A 66 7.01 -0.14 18.52
C ASP A 66 6.42 -0.98 19.65
N ARG A 67 5.18 -1.46 19.53
CA ARG A 67 4.57 -2.32 20.56
C ARG A 67 5.27 -3.66 20.65
N ALA A 68 5.54 -4.31 19.51
CA ALA A 68 6.31 -5.56 19.49
C ALA A 68 7.76 -5.35 19.95
N TRP A 69 8.32 -4.15 19.77
CA TRP A 69 9.58 -3.76 20.39
C TRP A 69 9.45 -3.72 21.91
N ALA A 70 8.47 -2.96 22.43
CA ALA A 70 8.27 -2.73 23.86
C ALA A 70 7.78 -3.94 24.66
N ALA A 71 7.28 -5.00 23.98
CA ALA A 71 6.84 -6.23 24.63
C ALA A 71 7.99 -7.01 25.32
N ASP A 72 9.24 -6.75 24.91
CA ASP A 72 10.43 -7.31 25.54
C ASP A 72 11.06 -6.27 26.48
N PRO A 73 10.99 -6.46 27.80
CA PRO A 73 11.46 -5.47 28.77
C PRO A 73 12.99 -5.27 28.77
N SER A 74 13.75 -6.14 28.08
CA SER A 74 15.20 -5.98 27.93
C SER A 74 15.59 -4.95 26.85
N ARG A 75 14.64 -4.60 25.96
CA ARG A 75 14.89 -3.66 24.85
C ARG A 75 14.74 -2.23 25.33
N LYS A 76 15.66 -1.38 24.88
CA LYS A 76 15.71 0.03 25.27
C LYS A 76 14.95 0.89 24.26
N MET A 77 14.32 1.96 24.76
CA MET A 77 13.74 3.03 23.96
C MET A 77 14.38 4.36 24.39
N SER A 78 14.54 5.27 23.42
CA SER A 78 15.05 6.61 23.67
C SER A 78 13.99 7.65 23.29
N THR A 79 13.85 8.69 24.09
CA THR A 79 13.04 9.87 23.78
C THR A 79 13.88 11.05 23.28
N ALA A 80 15.19 10.87 23.17
CA ALA A 80 16.10 11.90 22.68
C ALA A 80 15.85 12.17 21.20
N ALA A 81 15.77 13.45 20.82
CA ALA A 81 15.68 13.85 19.43
C ALA A 81 16.97 13.41 18.69
N PRO A 82 16.88 12.69 17.56
CA PRO A 82 18.05 12.27 16.82
C PRO A 82 18.69 13.47 16.12
N VAL A 83 20.02 13.55 16.16
CA VAL A 83 20.79 14.48 15.32
C VAL A 83 21.22 13.71 14.07
N VAL A 84 20.70 14.12 12.92
CA VAL A 84 20.92 13.43 11.66
C VAL A 84 21.57 14.38 10.66
N ALA A 85 22.71 13.97 10.10
CA ALA A 85 23.32 14.68 8.99
C ALA A 85 22.56 14.37 7.70
N THR A 86 22.30 15.39 6.89
CA THR A 86 21.64 15.20 5.60
C THR A 86 22.51 14.36 4.66
N ALA A 87 21.88 13.54 3.83
CA ALA A 87 22.55 12.74 2.81
C ALA A 87 21.93 12.98 1.43
N THR A 88 22.63 12.57 0.37
CA THR A 88 22.08 12.57 -0.98
C THR A 88 21.46 11.22 -1.29
N PHE A 89 20.17 11.23 -1.61
CA PHE A 89 19.46 10.08 -2.17
C PHE A 89 19.24 10.29 -3.67
N THR A 90 19.67 9.34 -4.50
CA THR A 90 19.45 9.37 -5.95
C THR A 90 18.28 8.45 -6.31
N PRO A 91 17.14 8.98 -6.79
CA PRO A 91 15.96 8.16 -7.06
C PRO A 91 16.09 7.42 -8.39
N HIS A 92 15.85 6.11 -8.37
CA HIS A 92 15.77 5.25 -9.55
C HIS A 92 14.40 4.58 -9.62
N VAL A 93 13.57 4.99 -10.58
CA VAL A 93 12.21 4.44 -10.69
C VAL A 93 12.28 2.95 -11.03
N THR A 94 11.68 2.12 -10.18
CA THR A 94 11.55 0.68 -10.41
C THR A 94 10.31 0.40 -11.28
N PRO A 95 10.48 -0.05 -12.54
CA PRO A 95 9.34 -0.38 -13.40
C PRO A 95 8.49 -1.49 -12.79
N GLY A 96 7.18 -1.47 -13.05
CA GLY A 96 6.27 -2.51 -12.56
C GLY A 96 5.87 -2.40 -11.09
N TYR A 97 6.13 -1.27 -10.42
CA TYR A 97 5.61 -0.99 -9.07
C TYR A 97 4.34 -0.12 -9.09
N LEU A 98 4.28 0.82 -10.03
CA LEU A 98 3.17 1.76 -10.20
C LEU A 98 2.28 1.30 -11.36
N ALA A 99 0.97 1.25 -11.16
CA ALA A 99 -0.04 1.20 -12.22
C ALA A 99 -0.65 2.58 -12.45
N THR A 100 -0.94 2.91 -13.70
CA THR A 100 -1.61 4.15 -14.13
C THR A 100 -3.08 3.89 -14.43
N THR A 101 -3.89 4.94 -14.59
CA THR A 101 -5.29 4.79 -15.04
C THR A 101 -5.38 4.05 -16.38
N LYS A 102 -4.40 4.23 -17.28
CA LYS A 102 -4.31 3.48 -18.53
C LYS A 102 -4.10 1.98 -18.30
N ASP A 103 -3.22 1.61 -17.37
CA ASP A 103 -3.00 0.21 -17.02
C ASP A 103 -4.26 -0.43 -16.43
N VAL A 104 -5.00 0.29 -15.58
CA VAL A 104 -6.27 -0.17 -15.02
C VAL A 104 -7.32 -0.37 -16.11
N ARG A 105 -7.46 0.59 -17.04
CA ARG A 105 -8.36 0.44 -18.20
C ARG A 105 -8.00 -0.78 -19.05
N ALA A 106 -6.72 -1.05 -19.25
CA ALA A 106 -6.27 -2.24 -19.96
C ALA A 106 -6.58 -3.54 -19.19
N ALA A 107 -6.44 -3.51 -17.86
CA ALA A 107 -6.80 -4.64 -16.99
C ALA A 107 -8.30 -4.94 -17.02
N LEU A 108 -9.18 -3.93 -17.12
CA LEU A 108 -10.63 -4.16 -17.26
C LEU A 108 -11.01 -4.92 -18.54
N ALA A 109 -10.18 -4.86 -19.57
CA ALA A 109 -10.38 -5.58 -20.83
C ALA A 109 -9.71 -6.97 -20.84
N SER A 110 -9.06 -7.38 -19.75
CA SER A 110 -8.29 -8.63 -19.64
C SER A 110 -8.71 -9.43 -18.41
N SER A 111 -8.99 -10.72 -18.59
CA SER A 111 -9.23 -11.63 -17.47
C SER A 111 -7.95 -12.01 -16.70
N ASP A 112 -6.77 -11.66 -17.22
CA ASP A 112 -5.48 -12.13 -16.69
C ASP A 112 -4.91 -11.24 -15.58
N ILE A 113 -5.52 -10.09 -15.32
CA ILE A 113 -5.06 -9.13 -14.31
C ILE A 113 -6.15 -8.94 -13.26
N GLN A 114 -5.81 -9.28 -12.03
CA GLN A 114 -6.70 -9.15 -10.89
C GLN A 114 -6.68 -7.70 -10.38
N LEU A 115 -7.86 -7.07 -10.29
CA LEU A 115 -8.01 -5.78 -9.62
C LEU A 115 -8.40 -6.04 -8.17
N VAL A 116 -7.59 -5.62 -7.22
CA VAL A 116 -7.77 -5.92 -5.78
C VAL A 116 -8.09 -4.65 -5.02
N ASP A 117 -9.31 -4.57 -4.47
CA ASP A 117 -9.83 -3.41 -3.74
C ASP A 117 -9.60 -3.55 -2.23
N ALA A 118 -8.71 -2.72 -1.69
CA ALA A 118 -8.29 -2.76 -0.30
C ALA A 118 -9.26 -2.04 0.67
N ARG A 119 -10.34 -1.46 0.16
CA ARG A 119 -11.28 -0.64 0.95
C ARG A 119 -12.18 -1.50 1.83
N PRO A 120 -12.81 -0.91 2.86
CA PRO A 120 -13.89 -1.57 3.59
C PRO A 120 -15.01 -2.02 2.65
N VAL A 121 -15.62 -3.17 2.96
CA VAL A 121 -16.68 -3.80 2.13
C VAL A 121 -17.80 -2.83 1.76
N ALA A 122 -18.27 -2.01 2.70
CA ALA A 122 -19.32 -1.02 2.43
C ALA A 122 -18.94 0.00 1.34
N GLN A 123 -17.66 0.33 1.17
CA GLN A 123 -17.22 1.19 0.07
C GLN A 123 -17.13 0.44 -1.26
N TYR A 124 -16.62 -0.80 -1.23
CA TYR A 124 -16.57 -1.69 -2.38
C TYR A 124 -17.98 -1.94 -2.96
N GLU A 125 -18.96 -2.21 -2.11
CA GLU A 125 -20.38 -2.42 -2.49
C GLU A 125 -21.10 -1.12 -2.89
N GLY A 126 -20.46 0.04 -2.73
CA GLY A 126 -21.07 1.34 -3.03
C GLY A 126 -22.10 1.83 -2.01
N LEU A 127 -22.22 1.17 -0.85
CA LEU A 127 -23.09 1.57 0.26
C LEU A 127 -22.55 2.78 1.03
N LYS A 128 -21.24 3.00 0.96
CA LYS A 128 -20.55 4.17 1.51
C LYS A 128 -19.56 4.72 0.48
N MET A 129 -19.25 6.00 0.57
CA MET A 129 -18.24 6.65 -0.26
C MET A 129 -17.27 7.40 0.64
N ALA A 130 -15.97 7.34 0.32
CA ALA A 130 -15.00 8.19 1.00
C ALA A 130 -15.15 9.63 0.48
N PRO A 131 -15.02 10.67 1.33
CA PRO A 131 -15.17 12.06 0.90
C PRO A 131 -14.23 12.53 -0.24
N VAL A 132 -13.15 11.79 -0.48
CA VAL A 132 -12.19 12.08 -1.55
C VAL A 132 -12.64 11.54 -2.92
N ASP A 133 -13.51 10.54 -2.94
CA ASP A 133 -14.02 9.93 -4.18
C ASP A 133 -15.20 10.77 -4.70
N ALA A 134 -15.38 10.79 -6.02
CA ALA A 134 -16.48 11.50 -6.68
C ALA A 134 -17.69 10.61 -7.01
N ALA A 135 -17.56 9.29 -6.86
CA ALA A 135 -18.64 8.32 -7.08
C ALA A 135 -18.48 7.09 -6.16
N ALA A 136 -19.62 6.52 -5.74
CA ALA A 136 -19.66 5.31 -4.90
C ALA A 136 -19.59 4.04 -5.75
N GLY A 137 -19.00 2.98 -5.20
CA GLY A 137 -18.79 1.70 -5.89
C GLY A 137 -17.30 1.41 -6.09
N THR A 138 -17.00 0.46 -6.98
CA THR A 138 -15.67 -0.06 -7.29
C THR A 138 -15.46 -0.23 -8.80
N LEU A 139 -14.28 -0.71 -9.18
CA LEU A 139 -13.93 -1.05 -10.56
C LEU A 139 -14.64 -2.35 -10.97
N GLN A 140 -15.12 -2.42 -12.21
CA GLN A 140 -15.78 -3.62 -12.74
C GLN A 140 -14.86 -4.85 -12.61
N GLY A 141 -15.38 -5.92 -12.00
CA GLY A 141 -14.63 -7.17 -11.81
C GLY A 141 -13.55 -7.12 -10.72
N ALA A 142 -13.46 -6.04 -9.94
CA ALA A 142 -12.55 -6.00 -8.80
C ALA A 142 -12.94 -7.00 -7.72
N ILE A 143 -11.94 -7.54 -7.04
CA ILE A 143 -12.06 -8.47 -5.93
C ILE A 143 -11.91 -7.68 -4.63
N SER A 144 -12.86 -7.85 -3.70
CA SER A 144 -12.80 -7.24 -2.38
C SER A 144 -11.79 -7.98 -1.49
N LEU A 145 -10.76 -7.27 -1.04
CA LEU A 145 -9.80 -7.75 -0.06
C LEU A 145 -9.53 -6.62 0.94
N PRO A 146 -10.41 -6.37 1.93
CA PRO A 146 -10.20 -5.27 2.86
C PRO A 146 -8.86 -5.40 3.57
N PHE A 147 -8.04 -4.34 3.58
CA PHE A 147 -6.65 -4.38 4.08
C PHE A 147 -6.50 -4.99 5.48
N SER A 148 -7.51 -4.79 6.34
CA SER A 148 -7.54 -5.29 7.72
C SER A 148 -7.55 -6.81 7.81
N THR A 149 -7.99 -7.52 6.75
CA THR A 149 -7.98 -8.98 6.70
C THR A 149 -6.56 -9.56 6.66
N LEU A 150 -5.57 -8.76 6.24
CA LEU A 150 -4.18 -9.19 6.12
C LEU A 150 -3.34 -8.84 7.36
N LEU A 151 -3.91 -8.06 8.28
CA LEU A 151 -3.24 -7.65 9.52
C LEU A 151 -3.50 -8.65 10.64
N THR A 152 -2.61 -8.68 11.62
CA THR A 152 -2.81 -9.38 12.90
C THR A 152 -4.05 -8.85 13.62
N PRO A 153 -4.66 -9.61 14.56
CA PRO A 153 -5.91 -9.19 15.23
C PRO A 153 -5.84 -7.84 15.96
N ASP A 154 -4.67 -7.47 16.47
CA ASP A 154 -4.41 -6.15 17.06
C ASP A 154 -4.31 -5.02 16.02
N GLY A 155 -4.11 -5.37 14.74
CA GLY A 155 -3.98 -4.45 13.62
C GLY A 155 -2.60 -3.80 13.50
N GLU A 156 -1.60 -4.32 14.21
CA GLU A 156 -0.29 -3.70 14.37
C GLU A 156 0.81 -4.35 13.52
N GLY A 157 0.59 -5.59 13.11
CA GLY A 157 1.49 -6.35 12.25
C GLY A 157 0.78 -6.96 11.06
N MET A 158 1.59 -7.51 10.17
CA MET A 158 1.16 -8.34 9.05
C MET A 158 1.04 -9.79 9.52
N LYS A 159 -0.02 -10.48 9.07
CA LYS A 159 -0.18 -11.93 9.26
C LYS A 159 0.99 -12.71 8.66
N SER A 160 1.13 -13.98 9.06
CA SER A 160 2.11 -14.86 8.42
C SER A 160 1.77 -15.11 6.94
N LYS A 161 2.77 -15.51 6.14
CA LYS A 161 2.58 -15.88 4.73
C LYS A 161 1.47 -16.92 4.54
N ALA A 162 1.38 -17.91 5.45
CA ALA A 162 0.38 -18.96 5.37
C ALA A 162 -1.04 -18.42 5.58
N GLU A 163 -1.22 -17.56 6.59
CA GLU A 163 -2.51 -16.92 6.88
C GLU A 163 -2.92 -15.96 5.76
N ILE A 164 -2.00 -15.12 5.26
CA ILE A 164 -2.27 -14.24 4.11
C ILE A 164 -2.71 -15.06 2.92
N THR A 165 -2.01 -16.15 2.60
CA THR A 165 -2.35 -17.02 1.47
C THR A 165 -3.76 -17.62 1.64
N ALA A 166 -4.18 -17.94 2.86
CA ALA A 166 -5.52 -18.41 3.13
C ALA A 166 -6.59 -17.33 2.91
N GLU A 167 -6.34 -16.10 3.38
CA GLU A 167 -7.25 -14.95 3.16
C GLU A 167 -7.39 -14.61 1.67
N LEU A 168 -6.27 -14.64 0.92
CA LEU A 168 -6.28 -14.42 -0.53
C LEU A 168 -7.14 -15.45 -1.26
N LYS A 169 -6.95 -16.74 -0.96
CA LYS A 169 -7.74 -17.82 -1.55
C LYS A 169 -9.22 -17.69 -1.21
N LYS A 170 -9.54 -17.35 0.05
CA LYS A 170 -10.92 -17.11 0.49
C LYS A 170 -11.57 -15.96 -0.28
N ALA A 171 -10.83 -14.89 -0.55
CA ALA A 171 -11.29 -13.76 -1.34
C ALA A 171 -11.37 -14.05 -2.85
N GLY A 172 -10.79 -15.17 -3.32
CA GLY A 172 -10.69 -15.48 -4.75
C GLY A 172 -9.53 -14.77 -5.46
N VAL A 173 -8.56 -14.24 -4.72
CA VAL A 173 -7.33 -13.67 -5.27
C VAL A 173 -6.30 -14.80 -5.45
N ASP A 174 -5.81 -14.99 -6.67
CA ASP A 174 -4.65 -15.85 -6.94
C ASP A 174 -3.38 -15.19 -6.35
N PRO A 175 -2.74 -15.82 -5.34
CA PRO A 175 -1.58 -15.25 -4.67
C PRO A 175 -0.39 -14.97 -5.59
N MET A 176 -0.25 -15.68 -6.71
CA MET A 176 0.88 -15.54 -7.64
C MET A 176 0.49 -14.90 -8.99
N GLY A 177 -0.79 -14.64 -9.21
CA GLY A 177 -1.29 -14.03 -10.43
C GLY A 177 -0.88 -12.56 -10.58
N LYS A 178 -1.03 -12.01 -11.80
CA LYS A 178 -0.82 -10.57 -12.03
C LYS A 178 -1.88 -9.79 -11.30
N GLY A 179 -1.50 -8.70 -10.65
CA GLY A 179 -2.41 -7.95 -9.78
C GLY A 179 -2.17 -6.45 -9.79
N ILE A 180 -3.24 -5.69 -9.61
CA ILE A 180 -3.19 -4.25 -9.33
C ILE A 180 -4.00 -4.02 -8.06
N THR A 181 -3.35 -3.56 -6.99
CA THR A 181 -4.04 -3.14 -5.77
C THR A 181 -4.44 -1.68 -5.84
N PHE A 182 -5.61 -1.33 -5.30
CA PHE A 182 -6.12 0.03 -5.24
C PHE A 182 -7.04 0.25 -4.03
N CYS A 183 -7.27 1.51 -3.66
CA CYS A 183 -8.25 1.88 -2.63
C CYS A 183 -8.89 3.23 -2.94
N ASN A 184 -8.96 4.18 -2.01
CA ASN A 184 -9.33 5.57 -2.33
C ASN A 184 -8.13 6.37 -2.85
N THR A 185 -6.98 6.26 -2.17
CA THR A 185 -5.79 7.12 -2.38
C THR A 185 -4.45 6.37 -2.26
N GLY A 186 -4.46 5.06 -2.51
CA GLY A 186 -3.26 4.21 -2.50
C GLY A 186 -2.66 3.88 -1.13
N HIS A 187 -3.18 4.40 -0.01
CA HIS A 187 -2.66 4.11 1.34
C HIS A 187 -3.01 2.70 1.80
N LEU A 188 -4.30 2.36 1.86
CA LEU A 188 -4.76 1.01 2.20
C LEU A 188 -4.19 -0.03 1.23
N ALA A 189 -4.19 0.27 -0.07
CA ALA A 189 -3.69 -0.64 -1.09
C ALA A 189 -2.18 -0.89 -1.03
N SER A 190 -1.40 -0.02 -0.35
CA SER A 190 0.02 -0.28 -0.11
C SER A 190 0.22 -1.44 0.87
N ASN A 191 -0.72 -1.65 1.80
CA ASN A 191 -0.73 -2.82 2.68
C ASN A 191 -0.87 -4.12 1.88
N ASP A 192 -1.86 -4.16 1.00
CA ASP A 192 -2.18 -5.36 0.21
C ASP A 192 -1.08 -5.62 -0.81
N TRP A 193 -0.53 -4.55 -1.40
CA TRP A 193 0.64 -4.63 -2.25
C TRP A 193 1.82 -5.26 -1.50
N PHE A 194 2.09 -4.83 -0.27
CA PHE A 194 3.16 -5.38 0.56
C PHE A 194 2.92 -6.86 0.89
N ALA A 195 1.70 -7.21 1.27
CA ALA A 195 1.31 -8.60 1.58
C ALA A 195 1.51 -9.52 0.37
N LEU A 196 0.97 -9.17 -0.79
CA LEU A 196 1.08 -9.97 -2.02
C LEU A 196 2.52 -10.00 -2.54
N ARG A 197 3.20 -8.85 -2.60
CA ARG A 197 4.49 -8.75 -3.27
C ARG A 197 5.65 -9.17 -2.39
N GLU A 198 5.70 -8.69 -1.16
CA GLU A 198 6.86 -8.86 -0.28
C GLU A 198 6.72 -10.06 0.64
N VAL A 199 5.52 -10.31 1.20
CA VAL A 199 5.33 -11.44 2.13
C VAL A 199 5.03 -12.74 1.40
N VAL A 200 4.10 -12.73 0.45
CA VAL A 200 3.82 -13.90 -0.39
C VAL A 200 4.94 -14.12 -1.41
N GLY A 201 5.55 -13.03 -1.91
CA GLY A 201 6.66 -13.10 -2.86
C GLY A 201 6.22 -13.01 -4.33
N ASN A 202 5.09 -12.36 -4.63
CA ASN A 202 4.58 -12.21 -5.99
C ASN A 202 5.17 -10.97 -6.69
N PRO A 203 6.07 -11.13 -7.68
CA PRO A 203 6.72 -10.00 -8.33
C PRO A 203 5.79 -9.20 -9.26
N ASN A 204 4.61 -9.73 -9.60
CA ASN A 204 3.70 -9.22 -10.63
C ASN A 204 2.61 -8.28 -10.11
N VAL A 205 2.73 -7.81 -8.86
CA VAL A 205 1.75 -6.91 -8.25
C VAL A 205 2.19 -5.46 -8.33
N ARG A 206 1.31 -4.61 -8.88
CA ARG A 206 1.47 -3.16 -9.02
C ARG A 206 0.50 -2.44 -8.08
N LEU A 207 0.83 -1.22 -7.68
CA LEU A 207 -0.07 -0.34 -6.93
C LEU A 207 -0.64 0.73 -7.86
N TYR A 208 -1.97 0.86 -7.94
CA TYR A 208 -2.61 2.02 -8.56
C TYR A 208 -2.74 3.15 -7.53
N ALA A 209 -1.71 4.00 -7.46
CA ALA A 209 -1.57 5.00 -6.40
C ALA A 209 -2.68 6.07 -6.40
N GLY A 210 -3.16 6.47 -7.59
CA GLY A 210 -4.27 7.42 -7.75
C GLY A 210 -5.61 6.84 -7.32
N SER A 211 -5.78 5.51 -7.45
CA SER A 211 -6.89 4.76 -6.85
C SER A 211 -8.28 5.31 -7.27
N MET A 212 -9.32 5.08 -6.48
CA MET A 212 -10.69 5.51 -6.80
C MET A 212 -10.83 7.02 -6.87
N ALA A 213 -10.05 7.80 -6.13
CA ALA A 213 -10.06 9.26 -6.23
C ALA A 213 -9.72 9.70 -7.65
N THR A 214 -8.60 9.25 -8.23
CA THR A 214 -8.26 9.57 -9.62
C THR A 214 -9.30 9.01 -10.59
N TRP A 215 -9.72 7.75 -10.41
CA TRP A 215 -10.66 7.10 -11.32
C TRP A 215 -12.00 7.84 -11.43
N THR A 216 -12.59 8.19 -10.29
CA THR A 216 -13.91 8.82 -10.22
C THR A 216 -13.88 10.29 -10.61
N HIS A 217 -12.81 11.03 -10.30
CA HIS A 217 -12.64 12.41 -10.77
C HIS A 217 -12.35 12.51 -12.28
N GLU A 218 -11.82 11.45 -12.90
CA GLU A 218 -11.78 11.31 -14.38
C GLU A 218 -13.17 10.98 -14.98
N GLY A 219 -14.22 10.82 -14.17
CA GLY A 219 -15.58 10.49 -14.64
C GLY A 219 -15.72 9.07 -15.17
N LEU A 220 -14.82 8.17 -14.78
CA LEU A 220 -14.79 6.79 -15.27
C LEU A 220 -15.82 5.91 -14.54
N PRO A 221 -16.35 4.86 -15.20
CA PRO A 221 -17.47 4.09 -14.68
C PRO A 221 -17.10 3.31 -13.42
N VAL A 222 -18.05 3.23 -12.51
CA VAL A 222 -17.98 2.42 -11.29
C VAL A 222 -19.20 1.51 -11.22
N VAL A 223 -19.07 0.40 -10.50
CA VAL A 223 -20.17 -0.55 -10.25
C VAL A 223 -20.25 -0.89 -8.76
N PRO A 224 -21.43 -1.28 -8.24
CA PRO A 224 -21.51 -1.91 -6.94
C PRO A 224 -20.72 -3.23 -6.96
N GLY A 225 -19.75 -3.36 -6.06
CA GLY A 225 -19.06 -4.62 -5.84
C GLY A 225 -20.00 -5.72 -5.34
N LYS A 226 -19.70 -6.97 -5.69
CA LYS A 226 -20.41 -8.15 -5.17
C LYS A 226 -19.47 -8.95 -4.28
N THR A 227 -19.86 -9.17 -3.03
CA THR A 227 -19.19 -10.11 -2.13
C THR A 227 -19.72 -11.52 -2.40
N PRO A 228 -18.87 -12.57 -2.37
CA PRO A 228 -19.37 -13.95 -2.36
C PRO A 228 -20.30 -14.13 -1.15
N GLY A 229 -21.52 -14.61 -1.40
CA GLY A 229 -22.50 -14.93 -0.35
C GLY A 229 -22.15 -16.18 0.44
#